data_AF-A0A7C6S9S1-F1
#
_entry.id   AF-A0A7C6S9S1-F1
#
_cell.length_a   1.000
_cell.length_b   1.000
_cell.length_c   1.000
_cell.angle_alpha   90.00
_cell.angle_beta   90.00
_cell.angle_gamma   90.00
#
_symmetry.space_group_name_H-M   'P 1'
#
loop_
_entity.id
_entity.type
_entity.pdbx_description
1 polymer ?
#
loop_
_entity_poly.entity_id
_entity_poly.type
_entity_poly.pdbx_seq_one_letter_code
_entity_poly.pdbx_strand_id
1 'polypeptide(L)' 'MVSAEEILAYSDWLRFFCTDLQLRILDFGKAFEAYLTEYDSSSLYLPDGIHPSVEGHRIMAEAAIKFKLSRCNS' A
#
# COMPACT_ATOMS: atom_id res chain seq x y z
N MET A 1 6.80 8.01 -19.19
CA MET A 1 7.27 7.21 -18.03
C MET A 1 7.13 8.12 -16.83
N VAL A 2 6.36 7.73 -15.82
CA VAL A 2 6.19 8.54 -14.60
C VAL A 2 7.48 8.44 -13.79
N SER A 3 8.01 9.57 -13.34
CA SER A 3 9.20 9.63 -12.50
C SER A 3 8.90 9.21 -11.06
N ALA A 4 9.92 8.79 -10.32
CA ALA A 4 9.78 8.52 -8.89
C ALA A 4 9.31 9.76 -8.11
N GLU A 5 9.77 10.95 -8.52
CA GLU A 5 9.35 12.22 -7.92
C GLU A 5 7.85 12.48 -8.11
N GLU A 6 7.31 12.23 -9.31
CA GLU A 6 5.87 12.37 -9.57
C GLU A 6 5.03 11.37 -8.76
N ILE A 7 5.51 10.13 -8.56
CA ILE A 7 4.84 9.12 -7.73
C ILE A 7 4.80 9.56 -6.25
N LEU A 8 5.91 10.10 -5.74
CA LEU A 8 5.99 10.61 -4.38
C LEU A 8 5.09 11.83 -4.18
N ALA A 9 5.16 12.80 -5.10
CA ALA A 9 4.31 13.98 -5.07
C ALA A 9 2.82 13.62 -5.11
N TYR A 10 2.43 12.65 -5.93
CA TYR A 10 1.07 12.15 -5.97
C TYR A 10 0.64 11.48 -4.66
N SER A 11 1.53 10.68 -4.05
CA SER A 11 1.27 10.04 -2.76
C SER A 11 1.09 11.06 -1.64
N ASP A 12 1.89 12.12 -1.62
CA ASP A 12 1.77 13.20 -0.65
C ASP A 12 0.51 14.03 -0.85
N TRP A 13 0.15 14.30 -2.11
CA TRP A 13 -1.12 14.93 -2.44
C TRP A 13 -2.32 14.10 -1.95
N LEU A 14 -2.32 12.79 -2.16
CA LEU A 14 -3.38 11.90 -1.65
C LEU A 14 -3.49 11.95 -0.13
N ARG A 15 -2.35 12.00 0.59
CA ARG A 15 -2.34 12.13 2.05
C ARG A 15 -2.94 13.45 2.52
N PHE A 16 -2.56 14.55 1.88
CA PHE A 16 -3.12 15.87 2.18
C PHE A 16 -4.64 15.89 1.92
N PHE A 17 -5.07 15.44 0.75
CA PHE A 17 -6.48 15.39 0.35
C PHE A 17 -7.33 14.56 1.31
N CYS A 18 -6.88 13.36 1.66
CA CYS A 18 -7.60 12.51 2.61
C CYS A 18 -7.62 13.12 4.02
N THR A 19 -6.55 13.78 4.45
CA THR A 19 -6.50 14.45 5.76
C THR A 19 -7.51 15.59 5.84
N ASP A 20 -7.58 16.44 4.81
CA ASP A 20 -8.53 17.56 4.72
C ASP A 20 -9.99 17.09 4.80
N LEU A 21 -10.29 15.97 4.14
CA LEU A 21 -11.63 15.37 4.12
C LEU A 21 -11.89 14.39 5.27
N GLN A 22 -10.96 14.24 6.22
CA GLN A 22 -11.04 13.26 7.31
C GLN A 22 -11.27 11.80 6.83
N LEU A 23 -10.76 11.49 5.63
CA LEU A 23 -10.79 10.16 5.06
C LEU A 23 -9.64 9.32 5.61
N ARG A 24 -9.92 8.07 5.94
CA ARG A 24 -8.88 7.14 6.36
C ARG A 24 -8.06 6.67 5.16
N ILE A 25 -6.77 6.45 5.38
CA ILE A 25 -5.82 6.04 4.34
C ILE A 25 -5.30 4.63 4.65
N LEU A 26 -5.41 3.73 3.67
CA LEU A 26 -4.73 2.44 3.68
C LEU A 26 -3.52 2.52 2.75
N ASP A 27 -2.32 2.43 3.31
CA ASP A 27 -1.06 2.51 2.57
C ASP A 27 -0.52 1.09 2.31
N PHE A 28 -0.72 0.58 1.09
CA PHE A 28 -0.22 -0.73 0.70
C PHE A 28 1.31 -0.77 0.54
N GLY A 29 1.95 0.37 0.25
CA GLY A 29 3.41 0.46 0.19
C GLY A 29 4.02 0.11 1.54
N LYS A 30 3.49 0.67 2.62
CA LYS A 30 3.90 0.30 3.99
C LYS A 30 3.62 -1.15 4.34
N ALA A 31 2.53 -1.73 3.84
CA ALA A 31 2.21 -3.14 4.07
C ALA A 31 3.24 -4.05 3.38
N PHE A 32 3.69 -3.69 2.18
CA PHE A 32 4.73 -4.41 1.47
C PHE A 32 6.09 -4.21 2.13
N GLU A 33 6.48 -2.98 2.50
CA GLU A 33 7.73 -2.71 3.25
C GLU A 33 7.85 -3.59 4.49
N ALA A 34 6.77 -3.70 5.28
CA ALA A 34 6.75 -4.56 6.46
C ALA A 34 6.99 -6.05 6.11
N TYR A 35 6.37 -6.55 5.05
CA TYR A 35 6.61 -7.92 4.57
C TYR A 35 8.05 -8.12 4.08
N LEU A 36 8.61 -7.14 3.37
CA LEU A 36 9.97 -7.19 2.83
C LEU A 36 11.08 -7.18 3.90
N THR A 37 10.77 -6.77 5.14
CA THR A 37 11.71 -6.91 6.24
C THR A 37 11.98 -8.37 6.61
N GLU A 38 11.07 -9.28 6.28
CA GLU A 38 11.12 -10.70 6.63
C GLU A 38 11.24 -11.63 5.40
N TYR A 39 10.97 -11.12 4.20
CA TYR A 39 10.87 -11.91 2.96
C TYR A 39 11.39 -11.17 1.71
N ASP A 40 11.69 -11.89 0.63
CA ASP A 40 12.17 -11.30 -0.62
C ASP A 40 11.05 -10.65 -1.46
N SER A 41 11.42 -9.60 -2.20
CA SER A 41 10.53 -8.77 -3.01
C SER A 41 10.10 -9.35 -4.35
N SER A 42 10.87 -10.31 -4.86
CA SER A 42 10.62 -10.92 -6.18
C SER A 42 9.27 -11.65 -6.27
N SER A 43 8.66 -12.00 -5.14
CA SER A 43 7.38 -12.70 -5.09
C SER A 43 6.16 -11.76 -5.09
N LEU A 44 6.32 -10.46 -4.83
CA LEU A 44 5.18 -9.55 -4.58
C LEU A 44 4.57 -8.97 -5.85
N TYR A 45 5.34 -8.87 -6.94
CA TYR A 45 4.91 -8.29 -8.20
C TYR A 45 5.01 -9.31 -9.34
N LEU A 46 4.24 -9.09 -10.40
CA LEU A 46 4.46 -9.73 -11.69
C LEU A 46 5.77 -9.21 -12.30
N PRO A 47 6.32 -9.87 -13.34
CA PRO A 47 7.57 -9.44 -13.99
C PRO A 47 7.54 -8.01 -14.56
N ASP A 48 6.36 -7.39 -14.68
CA ASP A 48 6.22 -5.99 -15.09
C ASP A 48 6.57 -4.98 -13.98
N GLY A 49 6.75 -5.43 -12.74
CA GLY A 49 7.09 -4.59 -11.59
C GLY A 49 5.99 -3.63 -11.16
N ILE A 50 4.77 -3.75 -11.69
CA ILE A 50 3.65 -2.84 -11.44
C ILE A 50 2.47 -3.61 -10.83
N HIS A 51 2.09 -4.73 -11.42
CA HIS A 51 0.93 -5.48 -10.97
C HIS A 51 1.32 -6.44 -9.84
N PRO A 52 0.57 -6.47 -8.73
CA PRO A 52 0.81 -7.45 -7.68
C PRO A 52 0.66 -8.89 -8.20
N SER A 53 1.49 -9.80 -7.68
CA SER A 53 1.29 -11.23 -7.87
C SER A 53 0.11 -11.74 -7.02
N VAL A 54 -0.16 -13.05 -7.07
CA VAL A 54 -1.11 -13.69 -6.14
C VAL A 54 -0.71 -13.43 -4.67
N GLU A 55 0.59 -13.50 -4.36
CA GLU A 55 1.11 -13.24 -3.02
C GLU A 55 1.01 -11.75 -2.66
N GLY A 56 1.33 -10.85 -3.59
CA GLY A 56 1.13 -9.42 -3.39
C GLY A 56 -0.33 -9.07 -3.09
N HIS A 57 -1.27 -9.65 -3.84
CA HIS A 57 -2.70 -9.50 -3.56
C HIS A 57 -3.11 -10.07 -2.20
N ARG A 58 -2.52 -11.19 -1.75
CA ARG A 58 -2.76 -11.74 -0.42
C ARG A 58 -2.38 -10.74 0.67
N ILE A 59 -1.18 -10.14 0.58
CA ILE A 59 -0.71 -9.14 1.56
C ILE A 59 -1.60 -7.90 1.56
N MET A 60 -2.01 -7.41 0.38
CA MET A 60 -2.96 -6.29 0.29
C MET A 60 -4.30 -6.63 0.95
N ALA A 61 -4.83 -7.84 0.74
CA ALA A 61 -6.08 -8.26 1.36
C ALA A 61 -5.97 -8.32 2.90
N GLU A 62 -4.86 -8.84 3.43
CA GLU A 62 -4.60 -8.88 4.87
C GLU A 62 -4.50 -7.48 5.48
N ALA A 63 -3.79 -6.56 4.81
CA ALA A 63 -3.71 -5.17 5.22
C ALA A 63 -5.09 -4.50 5.24
N ALA A 64 -5.93 -4.76 4.23
CA ALA A 64 -7.30 -4.25 4.16
C ALA A 64 -8.19 -4.79 5.29
N ILE A 65 -8.06 -6.08 5.64
CA ILE A 65 -8.77 -6.68 6.77
C ILE A 65 -8.34 -6.02 8.08
N LYS A 66 -7.03 -5.93 8.36
CA LYS A 66 -6.49 -5.29 9.57
C LYS A 66 -6.96 -3.84 9.68
N PHE A 67 -6.91 -3.11 8.57
CA PHE A 67 -7.39 -1.74 8.48
C PHE A 67 -8.89 -1.66 8.80
N LYS A 68 -9.73 -2.52 8.23
CA LYS A 68 -11.16 -2.54 8.55
C LYS A 68 -11.41 -2.83 10.04
N LEU A 69 -10.70 -3.79 10.62
CA LEU A 69 -10.86 -4.19 12.02
C LEU A 69 -10.40 -3.11 13.01
N SER A 70 -9.42 -2.27 12.66
CA SER A 70 -9.02 -1.12 13.49
C SER A 70 -10.16 -0.11 13.73
N ARG A 71 -11.27 -0.23 12.99
CA ARG A 71 -12.49 0.58 13.13
C ARG A 71 -13.48 0.03 14.18
N CYS A 72 -13.39 -1.25 14.53
CA CYS A 72 -14.37 -1.94 15.37
C CYS A 72 -14.00 -1.92 16.87
N ASN A 73 -12.79 -1.48 17.20
CA ASN A 73 -12.27 -1.41 18.56
C ASN A 73 -12.19 0.05 19.09
N SER A 74 -12.94 0.97 18.48
CA SER A 74 -12.99 2.40 18.82
C SER A 74 -14.40 2.80 19.24
#